data_AF-A0A7J8I9X0-F1
#
_entry.id   AF-A0A7J8I9X0-F1
#
_cell.length_a   1.000
_cell.length_b   1.000
_cell.length_c   1.000
_cell.angle_alpha   90.00
_cell.angle_beta   90.00
_cell.angle_gamma   90.00
#
_symmetry.space_group_name_H-M   'P 1'
#
loop_
_entity.id
_entity.type
_entity.pdbx_description
1 polymer ?
#
loop_
_entity_poly.entity_id
_entity_poly.type
_entity_poly.pdbx_seq_one_letter_code
_entity_poly.pdbx_strand_id
1 'polypeptide(L)'
;MGCDPRPRHHKMNPEKTLIILTALLGGVNCIFTINVTQSTSPVTIKFDACVVLPCGNLNSQRQLQGEGIYMCPHPSLTDPVFSGPCQHWIDVWWTTQYNGWTAPAAKGSALPNKIHIIRGTPPPNCKNLQCNPLLLVIDNPQTMSQEPSILRGYALGADVTGRDPIGTFRLNLTASQTPTNIPTPTPSPSAGVPTQDPDQTRGKGFTPNLRN
;
A
#
# COMPACT_ATOMS: atom_id res chain seq x y z
N MET A 1 7.05 -20.93 -19.83
CA MET A 1 7.17 -21.11 -18.37
C MET A 1 6.12 -20.24 -17.72
N GLY A 2 4.93 -20.80 -17.51
CA GLY A 2 3.80 -20.05 -16.94
C GLY A 2 3.94 -19.98 -15.43
N CYS A 3 3.77 -18.79 -14.88
CA CYS A 3 3.42 -18.67 -13.47
C CYS A 3 2.04 -19.30 -13.32
N ASP A 4 1.95 -20.45 -12.67
CA ASP A 4 0.69 -21.01 -12.18
C ASP A 4 0.55 -20.67 -10.69
N PRO A 5 0.10 -19.45 -10.33
CA PRO A 5 -0.40 -19.21 -9.00
C PRO A 5 -1.80 -19.80 -8.94
N ARG A 6 -1.97 -20.91 -8.22
CA ARG A 6 -3.30 -21.30 -7.77
C ARG A 6 -3.97 -20.08 -7.13
N PRO A 7 -5.11 -19.58 -7.67
CA PRO A 7 -5.72 -18.36 -7.18
C PRO A 7 -6.26 -18.65 -5.78
N ARG A 8 -5.68 -18.00 -4.77
CA ARG A 8 -6.32 -17.91 -3.45
C ARG A 8 -6.31 -16.46 -3.02
N HIS A 9 -7.51 -15.87 -3.05
CA HIS A 9 -7.82 -14.64 -2.35
C HIS A 9 -7.45 -14.82 -0.87
N HIS A 10 -6.41 -14.14 -0.41
CA HIS A 10 -5.99 -14.18 0.98
C HIS A 10 -6.35 -12.86 1.66
N LYS A 11 -7.31 -12.94 2.60
CA LYS A 11 -7.67 -11.89 3.54
C LYS A 11 -6.58 -11.82 4.61
N MET A 12 -5.78 -10.76 4.60
CA MET A 12 -4.84 -10.47 5.70
C MET A 12 -5.61 -9.85 6.86
N ASN A 13 -5.31 -10.25 8.09
CA ASN A 13 -5.98 -9.77 9.30
C ASN A 13 -5.35 -8.44 9.76
N PRO A 14 -6.12 -7.33 9.85
CA PRO A 14 -5.57 -6.05 10.26
C PRO A 14 -5.64 -5.91 11.79
N GLU A 15 -4.50 -5.98 12.47
CA GLU A 15 -4.39 -5.37 13.79
C GLU A 15 -3.58 -4.07 13.71
N LYS A 16 -4.35 -2.98 13.84
CA LYS A 16 -4.00 -1.59 14.16
C LYS A 16 -3.16 -0.84 13.11
N THR A 17 -3.79 0.20 12.56
CA THR A 17 -3.47 0.99 11.35
C THR A 17 -4.04 0.35 10.09
N LEU A 18 -5.16 0.92 9.61
CA LEU A 18 -5.85 0.49 8.39
C LEU A 18 -4.97 0.81 7.17
N ILE A 19 -4.19 -0.17 6.73
CA ILE A 19 -3.54 -0.19 5.42
C ILE A 19 -4.25 -1.25 4.60
N ILE A 20 -4.98 -0.83 3.56
CA ILE A 20 -5.70 -1.75 2.67
C ILE A 20 -4.66 -2.39 1.73
N LEU A 21 -4.15 -3.57 2.11
CA LEU A 21 -3.32 -4.39 1.22
C LEU A 21 -4.21 -5.02 0.14
N THR A 22 -4.13 -4.51 -1.09
CA THR A 22 -4.71 -5.17 -2.27
C THR A 22 -3.58 -5.77 -3.09
N ALA A 23 -3.40 -7.08 -3.00
CA ALA A 23 -2.47 -7.82 -3.86
C ALA A 23 -3.20 -8.22 -5.16
N LEU A 24 -2.80 -7.65 -6.30
CA LEU A 24 -3.30 -8.03 -7.63
C LEU A 24 -2.24 -8.90 -8.32
N LEU A 25 -2.58 -10.16 -8.61
CA LEU A 25 -1.79 -11.03 -9.48
C LEU A 25 -2.27 -10.82 -10.92
N GLY A 26 -1.70 -9.84 -11.63
CA GLY A 26 -1.99 -9.56 -13.05
C GLY A 26 -1.06 -10.34 -13.99
N GLY A 27 -1.62 -10.90 -15.07
CA GLY A 27 -0.91 -11.70 -16.06
C GLY A 27 0.23 -10.98 -16.79
N VAL A 28 1.13 -11.80 -17.36
CA VAL A 28 2.42 -11.54 -18.03
C VAL A 28 3.58 -11.01 -17.19
N ASN A 29 3.34 -10.40 -16.02
CA ASN A 29 4.39 -10.06 -15.04
C ASN A 29 3.85 -10.24 -13.61
N CYS A 30 4.12 -11.39 -12.98
CA CYS A 30 3.69 -11.73 -11.62
C CYS A 30 4.50 -10.96 -10.55
N ILE A 31 4.40 -9.63 -10.56
CA ILE A 31 5.15 -8.76 -9.66
C ILE A 31 4.29 -8.49 -8.43
N PHE A 32 4.77 -8.91 -7.26
CA PHE A 32 4.13 -8.57 -6.00
C PHE A 32 4.13 -7.05 -5.81
N THR A 33 2.95 -6.45 -5.67
CA THR A 33 2.82 -5.00 -5.53
C THR A 33 2.29 -4.68 -4.13
N ILE A 34 3.01 -3.82 -3.42
CA ILE A 34 2.60 -3.27 -2.13
C ILE A 34 2.13 -1.85 -2.37
N ASN A 35 0.87 -1.62 -2.08
CA ASN A 35 0.24 -0.32 -2.11
C ASN A 35 0.36 0.33 -0.74
N VAL A 36 0.96 1.51 -0.69
CA VAL A 36 1.18 2.29 0.54
C VAL A 36 0.35 3.57 0.45
N THR A 37 -0.28 3.97 1.55
CA THR A 37 -0.97 5.26 1.66
C THR A 37 -0.05 6.27 2.36
N GLN A 38 -0.28 7.55 2.11
CA GLN A 38 0.45 8.59 2.83
C GLN A 38 0.18 8.50 4.33
N SER A 39 1.22 8.69 5.14
CA SER A 39 1.15 8.64 6.61
C SER A 39 2.12 9.64 7.21
N THR A 40 1.72 10.31 8.28
CA THR A 40 2.58 11.24 9.05
C THR A 40 3.53 10.53 10.02
N SER A 41 3.41 9.21 10.16
CA SER A 41 4.20 8.39 11.07
C SER A 41 4.76 7.15 10.36
N PRO A 42 5.89 6.59 10.83
CA PRO A 42 6.48 5.40 10.24
C PRO A 42 5.47 4.29 9.99
N VAL A 43 5.61 3.59 8.86
CA VAL A 43 4.69 2.52 8.44
C VAL A 43 5.46 1.21 8.39
N THR A 44 4.91 0.16 9.00
CA THR A 44 5.47 -1.19 8.92
C THR A 44 4.51 -2.12 8.18
N ILE A 45 5.02 -2.79 7.16
CA ILE A 45 4.26 -3.71 6.32
C ILE A 45 4.83 -5.11 6.52
N LYS A 46 3.97 -6.03 6.98
CA LYS A 46 4.35 -7.43 7.18
C LYS A 46 3.93 -8.27 5.99
N PHE A 47 4.86 -9.06 5.45
CA PHE A 47 4.58 -10.07 4.42
C PHE A 47 5.54 -11.25 4.58
N ASP A 48 5.27 -12.37 3.91
CA ASP A 48 6.20 -13.51 3.88
C ASP A 48 7.13 -13.37 2.67
N ALA A 49 8.44 -13.53 2.84
CA ALA A 49 9.43 -13.39 1.78
C ALA A 49 9.10 -14.24 0.54
N CYS A 50 8.46 -15.39 0.72
CA CYS A 50 8.11 -16.32 -0.34
C CYS A 50 6.89 -15.92 -1.18
N VAL A 51 6.26 -14.77 -0.89
CA VAL A 51 5.36 -14.12 -1.85
C VAL A 51 6.13 -13.39 -2.96
N VAL A 52 7.43 -13.14 -2.74
CA VAL A 52 8.36 -12.51 -3.69
C VAL A 52 9.36 -13.54 -4.22
N LEU A 53 9.99 -14.29 -3.32
CA LEU A 53 11.03 -15.27 -3.64
C LEU A 53 10.43 -16.58 -4.17
N PRO A 54 11.08 -17.24 -5.15
CA PRO A 54 10.69 -18.57 -5.61
C PRO A 54 11.10 -19.67 -4.60
N CYS A 55 10.46 -19.69 -3.43
CA CYS A 55 10.85 -20.58 -2.34
C CYS A 55 10.44 -22.06 -2.51
N GLY A 56 9.57 -22.38 -3.47
CA GLY A 56 9.05 -23.74 -3.63
C GLY A 56 8.08 -24.17 -2.53
N ASN A 57 8.18 -25.43 -2.10
CA ASN A 57 7.23 -26.05 -1.16
C ASN A 57 7.50 -25.66 0.32
N LEU A 58 6.64 -26.10 1.23
CA LEU A 58 6.73 -25.78 2.65
C LEU A 58 8.07 -26.19 3.31
N ASN A 59 8.66 -27.32 2.90
CA ASN A 59 9.94 -27.76 3.47
C ASN A 59 11.07 -26.82 3.05
N SER A 60 11.11 -26.44 1.78
CA SER A 60 12.07 -25.45 1.27
C SER A 60 11.86 -24.08 1.93
N GLN A 61 10.62 -23.65 2.14
CA GLN A 61 10.32 -22.41 2.88
C GLN A 61 10.81 -22.47 4.33
N ARG A 62 10.76 -23.64 4.99
CA ARG A 62 11.27 -23.80 6.36
C ARG A 62 12.80 -23.76 6.43
N GLN A 63 13.48 -24.24 5.39
CA GLN A 63 14.94 -24.16 5.30
C GLN A 63 15.41 -22.69 5.21
N LEU A 64 14.64 -21.83 4.55
CA LEU A 64 14.97 -20.41 4.38
C LEU A 64 14.84 -19.54 5.64
N GLN A 65 14.28 -20.05 6.75
CA GLN A 65 14.01 -19.21 7.94
C GLN A 65 15.27 -18.60 8.56
N GLY A 66 16.39 -19.31 8.47
CA GLY A 66 17.69 -18.84 8.97
C GLY A 66 18.41 -17.91 8.00
N GLU A 67 18.08 -17.99 6.72
CA GLU A 67 18.88 -17.46 5.61
C GLU A 67 18.69 -15.97 5.43
N GLY A 68 19.80 -15.24 5.35
CA GLY A 68 19.80 -13.79 5.27
C GLY A 68 19.02 -13.28 4.07
N ILE A 69 18.17 -12.28 4.26
CA ILE A 69 17.44 -11.67 3.15
C ILE A 69 18.06 -10.32 2.83
N TYR A 70 18.34 -10.07 1.56
CA TYR A 70 18.84 -8.78 1.08
C TYR A 70 17.89 -8.14 0.08
N MET A 71 17.91 -6.81 0.04
CA MET A 71 17.06 -6.00 -0.83
C MET A 71 17.91 -5.01 -1.61
N CYS A 72 17.64 -4.89 -2.90
CA CYS A 72 18.29 -3.95 -3.81
C CYS A 72 17.23 -3.14 -4.56
N PRO A 73 17.54 -1.91 -4.97
CA PRO A 73 16.66 -1.20 -5.89
C PRO A 73 16.64 -1.89 -7.23
N HIS A 74 15.51 -1.80 -7.90
CA HIS A 74 15.41 -2.21 -9.27
C HIS A 74 14.86 -1.03 -10.09
N PRO A 75 15.73 -0.34 -10.85
CA PRO A 75 15.42 0.94 -11.48
C PRO A 75 14.30 0.83 -12.52
N SER A 76 14.07 -0.37 -13.08
CA SER A 76 12.98 -0.59 -14.00
C SER A 76 12.71 -2.10 -14.16
N LEU A 77 11.48 -2.52 -13.83
CA LEU A 77 11.00 -3.88 -14.12
C LEU A 77 10.75 -4.10 -15.63
N THR A 78 10.95 -3.06 -16.45
CA THR A 78 10.70 -3.04 -17.90
C THR A 78 11.94 -2.70 -18.72
N ASP A 79 13.11 -2.51 -18.11
CA ASP A 79 14.36 -2.24 -18.83
C ASP A 79 15.10 -3.56 -19.08
N PRO A 80 15.25 -3.99 -20.34
CA PRO A 80 15.94 -5.23 -20.70
C PRO A 80 17.47 -5.10 -20.67
N VAL A 81 18.04 -3.94 -20.29
CA VAL A 81 19.48 -3.72 -20.36
C VAL A 81 20.20 -4.32 -19.14
N PHE A 82 20.66 -5.54 -19.37
CA PHE A 82 21.90 -6.16 -18.92
C PHE A 82 22.21 -6.16 -17.42
N SER A 83 22.13 -7.37 -16.86
CA SER A 83 22.42 -7.77 -15.48
C SER A 83 21.23 -7.54 -14.54
N GLY A 84 20.66 -8.64 -14.02
CA GLY A 84 19.49 -8.60 -13.14
C GLY A 84 19.75 -7.76 -11.88
N PRO A 85 18.76 -7.50 -11.03
CA PRO A 85 19.01 -6.76 -9.79
C PRO A 85 20.02 -7.51 -8.88
N CYS A 86 20.66 -6.77 -7.95
CA CYS A 86 21.57 -7.32 -6.94
C CYS A 86 22.82 -8.05 -7.47
N GLN A 87 23.45 -7.60 -8.56
CA GLN A 87 24.63 -8.31 -9.12
C GLN A 87 25.86 -8.22 -8.22
N HIS A 88 26.01 -7.10 -7.55
CA HIS A 88 27.17 -6.83 -6.72
C HIS A 88 26.73 -6.43 -5.32
N TRP A 89 27.60 -6.67 -4.33
CA TRP A 89 27.36 -6.26 -2.96
C TRP A 89 27.06 -4.75 -2.83
N ILE A 90 27.64 -3.92 -3.71
CA ILE A 90 27.38 -2.48 -3.78
C ILE A 90 25.96 -2.11 -4.24
N ASP A 91 25.20 -3.05 -4.77
CA ASP A 91 23.79 -2.85 -5.16
C ASP A 91 22.83 -3.16 -4.00
N VAL A 92 23.30 -3.84 -2.94
CA VAL A 92 22.48 -4.21 -1.78
C VAL A 92 22.25 -2.98 -0.89
N TRP A 93 20.99 -2.59 -0.76
CA TRP A 93 20.56 -1.47 0.08
C TRP A 93 20.23 -1.86 1.49
N TRP A 94 19.80 -3.11 1.70
CA TRP A 94 19.46 -3.65 3.01
C TRP A 94 19.72 -5.14 3.09
N THR A 95 20.03 -5.62 4.29
CA THR A 95 20.02 -7.04 4.62
C THR A 95 19.44 -7.26 6.00
N THR A 96 18.81 -8.41 6.24
CA THR A 96 18.37 -8.81 7.58
C THR A 96 19.51 -9.37 8.43
N GLN A 97 20.72 -9.54 7.85
CA GLN A 97 21.91 -9.94 8.57
C GLN A 97 22.64 -8.73 9.16
N TYR A 98 23.63 -8.99 10.03
CA TYR A 98 24.58 -7.98 10.51
C TYR A 98 23.93 -6.67 11.02
N ASN A 99 22.79 -6.76 11.71
CA ASN A 99 22.02 -5.60 12.19
C ASN A 99 21.62 -4.59 11.10
N GLY A 100 21.36 -5.05 9.88
CA GLY A 100 21.00 -4.16 8.78
C GLY A 100 22.18 -3.62 7.98
N TRP A 101 23.41 -4.06 8.26
CA TRP A 101 24.61 -3.49 7.65
C TRP A 101 24.68 -3.71 6.15
N THR A 102 24.95 -2.63 5.41
CA THR A 102 25.03 -2.64 3.93
C THR A 102 26.39 -2.15 3.46
N ALA A 103 26.72 -2.37 2.18
CA ALA A 103 27.95 -1.87 1.60
C ALA A 103 28.11 -0.36 1.88
N PRO A 104 29.25 0.12 2.41
CA PRO A 104 29.47 1.54 2.69
C PRO A 104 29.34 2.43 1.44
N ALA A 105 29.58 1.85 0.26
CA ALA A 105 29.46 2.50 -1.03
C ALA A 105 28.14 2.16 -1.76
N ALA A 106 27.12 1.62 -1.06
CA ALA A 106 25.86 1.27 -1.68
C ALA A 106 25.30 2.45 -2.50
N LYS A 107 25.03 2.22 -3.79
CA LYS A 107 24.53 3.28 -4.68
C LYS A 107 23.22 3.84 -4.16
N GLY A 108 23.15 5.11 -3.72
CA GLY A 108 21.93 5.72 -3.19
C GLY A 108 21.87 5.87 -1.67
N SER A 109 22.99 6.25 -1.06
CA SER A 109 23.24 6.40 0.40
C SER A 109 22.23 7.21 1.22
N ALA A 110 21.26 7.91 0.62
CA ALA A 110 20.20 8.64 1.32
C ALA A 110 18.95 7.79 1.64
N LEU A 111 18.82 6.59 1.06
CA LEU A 111 17.61 5.76 1.13
C LEU A 111 17.50 4.82 2.33
N PRO A 112 18.59 4.39 2.97
CA PRO A 112 18.50 3.69 4.24
C PRO A 112 17.67 4.46 5.29
N ASN A 113 17.71 5.79 5.29
CA ASN A 113 16.91 6.59 6.22
C ASN A 113 15.41 6.70 5.86
N LYS A 114 14.97 6.10 4.75
CA LYS A 114 13.57 6.17 4.30
C LYS A 114 12.85 4.83 4.38
N ILE A 115 13.56 3.73 4.15
CA ILE A 115 12.98 2.40 4.10
C ILE A 115 14.02 1.36 4.51
N HIS A 116 13.61 0.33 5.25
CA HIS A 116 14.45 -0.80 5.60
C HIS A 116 13.64 -2.10 5.76
N ILE A 117 14.33 -3.25 5.81
CA ILE A 117 13.70 -4.56 6.06
C ILE A 117 14.23 -5.18 7.35
N ILE A 118 13.33 -5.80 8.10
CA ILE A 118 13.64 -6.56 9.32
C ILE A 118 13.07 -7.96 9.18
N ARG A 119 13.80 -8.97 9.67
CA ARG A 119 13.27 -10.33 9.79
C ARG A 119 12.23 -10.39 10.91
N GLY A 120 11.04 -10.85 10.58
CA GLY A 120 10.02 -11.17 11.56
C GLY A 120 10.24 -12.54 12.21
N THR A 121 9.50 -12.82 13.29
CA THR A 121 9.50 -14.14 13.92
C THR A 121 8.41 -15.02 13.31
N PRO A 122 8.75 -16.18 12.72
CA PRO A 122 7.75 -17.13 12.26
C PRO A 122 7.09 -17.85 13.44
N PRO A 123 5.84 -18.31 13.29
CA PRO A 123 5.22 -19.18 14.29
C PRO A 123 5.92 -20.56 14.30
N PRO A 124 5.98 -21.27 15.45
CA PRO A 124 6.68 -22.55 15.58
C PRO A 124 6.25 -23.61 14.57
N ASN A 125 4.95 -23.61 14.23
CA ASN A 125 4.36 -24.52 13.24
C ASN A 125 3.92 -23.76 12.00
N CYS A 126 4.85 -23.02 11.39
CA CYS A 126 4.57 -22.21 10.21
C CYS A 126 3.95 -23.06 9.10
N LYS A 127 2.94 -22.46 8.45
CA LYS A 127 2.28 -22.99 7.26
C LYS A 127 2.90 -22.32 6.02
N ASN A 128 2.47 -22.78 4.85
CA ASN A 128 2.91 -22.22 3.58
C ASN A 128 2.67 -20.70 3.55
N LEU A 129 3.69 -19.94 3.12
CA LEU A 129 3.72 -18.46 3.11
C LEU A 129 3.56 -17.82 4.49
N GLN A 130 4.05 -18.48 5.55
CA GLN A 130 4.10 -17.93 6.91
C GLN A 130 5.44 -18.19 7.61
N CYS A 131 6.38 -18.85 6.93
CA CYS A 131 7.64 -19.30 7.51
C CYS A 131 8.73 -18.22 7.45
N ASN A 132 8.66 -17.27 6.52
CA ASN A 132 9.70 -16.28 6.29
C ASN A 132 9.14 -14.86 6.43
N PRO A 133 8.56 -14.48 7.59
CA PRO A 133 7.99 -13.17 7.76
C PRO A 133 9.08 -12.09 7.65
N LEU A 134 8.77 -11.05 6.89
CA LEU A 134 9.54 -9.82 6.77
C LEU A 134 8.67 -8.63 7.17
N LEU A 135 9.33 -7.64 7.74
CA LEU A 135 8.77 -6.33 8.07
C LEU A 135 9.48 -5.31 7.19
N LEU A 136 8.76 -4.72 6.26
CA LEU A 136 9.23 -3.55 5.51
C LEU A 136 8.81 -2.30 6.28
N VAL A 137 9.79 -1.56 6.75
CA VAL A 137 9.58 -0.34 7.53
C VAL A 137 9.87 0.85 6.65
N ILE A 138 8.93 1.78 6.58
CA ILE A 138 9.05 3.08 5.92
C ILE A 138 9.12 4.13 7.03
N ASP A 139 10.32 4.61 7.31
CA ASP A 139 10.60 5.50 8.44
C ASP A 139 9.99 6.89 8.24
N ASN A 140 10.06 7.42 7.02
CA ASN A 140 9.55 8.75 6.70
C ASN A 140 8.58 8.74 5.51
N PRO A 141 7.30 8.33 5.72
CA PRO A 141 6.34 8.18 4.65
C PRO A 141 5.96 9.51 3.96
N GLN A 142 6.26 10.67 4.55
CA GLN A 142 6.04 11.97 3.92
C GLN A 142 7.02 12.22 2.75
N THR A 143 8.16 11.54 2.75
CA THR A 143 9.24 11.74 1.76
C THR A 143 9.34 10.61 0.74
N MET A 144 8.34 9.71 0.68
CA MET A 144 8.39 8.52 -0.16
C MET A 144 8.54 8.83 -1.65
N SER A 145 7.86 9.89 -2.12
CA SER A 145 7.89 10.33 -3.51
C SER A 145 8.99 11.36 -3.81
N GLN A 146 9.68 11.88 -2.78
CA GLN A 146 10.78 12.83 -2.97
C GLN A 146 12.03 12.09 -3.40
N GLU A 147 12.80 12.63 -4.34
CA GLU A 147 14.03 11.98 -4.79
C GLU A 147 15.11 11.96 -3.68
N PRO A 148 15.80 10.82 -3.49
CA PRO A 148 15.54 9.54 -4.15
C PRO A 148 14.23 8.89 -3.67
N SER A 149 13.36 8.52 -4.62
CA SER A 149 12.01 7.99 -4.33
C SER A 149 12.05 6.50 -3.97
N ILE A 150 11.27 6.10 -2.95
CA ILE A 150 11.07 4.69 -2.59
C ILE A 150 9.92 4.03 -3.37
N LEU A 151 9.15 4.80 -4.14
CA LEU A 151 8.03 4.30 -4.94
C LEU A 151 8.54 3.67 -6.25
N ARG A 152 9.22 2.54 -6.13
CA ARG A 152 9.91 1.86 -7.26
C ARG A 152 9.87 0.34 -7.14
N GLY A 153 10.48 -0.31 -8.13
CA GLY A 153 10.77 -1.74 -8.06
C GLY A 153 11.93 -2.03 -7.11
N TYR A 154 11.87 -3.19 -6.49
CA TYR A 154 12.91 -3.75 -5.65
C TYR A 154 13.11 -5.21 -6.01
N ALA A 155 14.33 -5.68 -5.80
CA ALA A 155 14.61 -7.09 -5.75
C ALA A 155 14.86 -7.53 -4.32
N LEU A 156 14.44 -8.75 -4.06
CA LEU A 156 14.68 -9.46 -2.83
C LEU A 156 15.46 -10.71 -3.18
N GLY A 157 16.53 -11.00 -2.45
CA GLY A 157 17.27 -12.25 -2.55
C GLY A 157 17.45 -12.89 -1.19
N ALA A 158 17.61 -14.22 -1.18
CA ALA A 158 18.04 -14.95 0.01
C ALA A 158 19.49 -15.40 -0.17
N ASP A 159 20.34 -15.04 0.78
CA ASP A 159 21.73 -15.47 0.89
C ASP A 159 21.76 -16.93 1.30
N VAL A 160 21.97 -17.81 0.33
CA VAL A 160 22.02 -19.26 0.53
C VAL A 160 23.28 -19.84 -0.09
N THR A 161 23.65 -21.05 0.34
CA THR A 161 24.75 -21.75 -0.36
C THR A 161 24.33 -22.10 -1.79
N GLY A 162 25.08 -21.60 -2.77
CA GLY A 162 24.87 -21.89 -4.19
C GLY A 162 24.39 -20.66 -4.96
N ARG A 163 23.24 -20.79 -5.64
CA ARG A 163 22.62 -19.67 -6.38
C ARG A 163 21.45 -19.13 -5.57
N ASP A 164 21.52 -17.84 -5.25
CA ASP A 164 20.47 -17.16 -4.52
C ASP A 164 19.14 -17.15 -5.30
N PRO A 165 18.02 -17.51 -4.66
CA PRO A 165 16.71 -17.24 -5.22
C PRO A 165 16.46 -15.73 -5.16
N ILE A 166 16.13 -15.14 -6.31
CA ILE A 166 15.84 -13.72 -6.44
C ILE A 166 14.42 -13.54 -6.98
N GLY A 167 13.67 -12.65 -6.36
CA GLY A 167 12.35 -12.22 -6.81
C GLY A 167 12.24 -10.70 -6.80
N THR A 168 11.17 -10.16 -7.40
CA THR A 168 10.95 -8.71 -7.45
C THR A 168 9.58 -8.31 -6.93
N PHE A 169 9.52 -7.14 -6.31
CA PHE A 169 8.29 -6.51 -5.87
C PHE A 169 8.31 -5.01 -6.17
N ARG A 170 7.16 -4.35 -6.07
CA ARG A 170 7.02 -2.92 -6.32
C ARG A 170 6.29 -2.21 -5.18
N LEU A 171 6.73 -1.01 -4.85
CA LEU A 171 6.02 -0.09 -3.99
C LEU A 171 5.29 0.96 -4.82
N ASN A 172 3.99 1.10 -4.58
CA ASN A 172 3.15 2.12 -5.20
C ASN A 172 2.48 2.99 -4.14
N LEU A 173 2.29 4.27 -4.45
CA LEU A 173 1.45 5.15 -3.64
C LEU A 173 0.00 5.00 -4.09
N THR A 174 -0.90 4.74 -3.16
CA THR A 174 -2.35 4.80 -3.38
C THR A 174 -2.87 6.12 -2.84
N ALA A 175 -3.71 6.81 -3.61
CA ALA A 175 -4.39 8.01 -3.12
C ALA A 175 -5.15 7.67 -1.83
N SER A 176 -4.95 8.47 -0.78
CA SER A 176 -5.82 8.39 0.40
C SER A 176 -7.25 8.58 -0.08
N GLN A 177 -8.14 7.63 0.24
CA GLN A 177 -9.56 7.89 0.12
C GLN A 177 -9.84 9.05 1.09
N THR A 178 -10.07 10.25 0.54
CA THR A 178 -10.77 11.29 1.28
C THR A 178 -12.08 10.65 1.73
N PRO A 179 -12.49 10.75 3.01
CA PRO A 179 -13.83 10.38 3.38
C PRO A 179 -14.75 11.10 2.42
N THR A 180 -15.51 10.36 1.62
CA THR A 180 -16.58 10.95 0.84
C THR A 180 -17.44 11.68 1.87
N ASN A 181 -17.40 13.01 1.86
CA ASN A 181 -18.38 13.82 2.57
C ASN A 181 -19.71 13.42 1.95
N ILE A 182 -20.37 12.42 2.54
CA ILE A 182 -21.78 12.16 2.30
C ILE A 182 -22.43 13.48 2.70
N PRO A 183 -23.05 14.23 1.76
CA PRO A 183 -23.80 15.40 2.14
C PRO A 183 -24.86 14.92 3.12
N THR A 184 -24.78 15.39 4.37
CA THR A 184 -25.87 15.24 5.32
C THR A 184 -27.14 15.70 4.60
N PRO A 185 -28.20 14.88 4.50
CA PRO A 185 -29.42 15.33 3.87
C PRO A 185 -29.91 16.56 4.64
N THR A 186 -29.86 17.71 3.99
CA THR A 186 -30.41 18.95 4.51
C THR A 186 -31.89 18.69 4.80
N PRO A 187 -32.38 18.98 6.02
CA PRO A 187 -33.81 18.86 6.28
C PRO A 187 -34.55 19.81 5.33
N SER A 188 -35.43 19.23 4.52
CA SER A 188 -36.29 19.96 3.60
C SER A 188 -37.14 20.97 4.38
N PRO A 189 -37.21 22.25 3.97
CA PRO A 189 -38.12 23.19 4.59
C PRO A 189 -39.55 22.72 4.35
N SER A 190 -40.30 22.57 5.45
CA SER A 190 -41.71 22.19 5.44
C SER A 190 -42.52 23.08 4.49
N ALA A 191 -43.43 22.42 3.76
CA ALA A 191 -44.39 23.03 2.87
C ALA A 191 -45.08 24.24 3.52
N GLY A 192 -45.08 25.36 2.79
CA GLY A 192 -45.75 26.60 3.18
C GLY A 192 -47.25 26.39 3.37
N VAL A 193 -47.76 26.95 4.45
CA VAL A 193 -49.19 27.25 4.63
C VAL A 193 -49.56 28.36 3.62
N PRO A 194 -50.69 28.28 2.90
CA PRO A 194 -51.08 29.30 1.93
C PRO A 194 -51.48 30.60 2.63
N THR A 195 -50.84 31.69 2.18
CA THR A 195 -51.19 33.08 2.48
C THR A 195 -52.59 33.40 1.92
N GLN A 196 -53.45 34.00 2.74
CA GLN A 196 -54.73 34.57 2.30
C GLN A 196 -54.49 35.85 1.50
N ASP A 197 -55.15 35.92 0.35
CA ASP A 197 -55.17 37.03 -0.61
C ASP A 197 -56.24 38.06 -0.20
N PRO A 198 -55.98 39.39 -0.21
CA PRO A 198 -57.02 40.39 -0.09
C PRO A 198 -57.24 41.06 -1.45
N ASP A 199 -58.34 40.73 -2.14
CA ASP A 199 -58.84 41.58 -3.23
C ASP A 199 -60.33 41.96 -3.05
N GLN A 200 -60.49 43.19 -2.58
CA GLN A 200 -61.34 44.24 -3.13
C GLN A 200 -62.70 43.82 -3.74
N THR A 201 -63.79 44.23 -3.09
CA THR A 201 -65.04 44.50 -3.81
C THR A 201 -65.69 45.79 -3.30
N ARG A 202 -65.68 46.76 -4.22
CA ARG A 202 -66.37 48.03 -4.17
C ARG A 202 -67.86 47.79 -4.43
N GLY A 203 -68.70 47.97 -3.41
CA GLY A 203 -70.17 47.99 -3.53
C GLY A 203 -70.74 49.24 -2.87
N LYS A 204 -71.17 50.21 -3.70
CA LYS A 204 -71.87 51.43 -3.28
C LYS A 204 -73.28 51.08 -2.77
N GLY A 205 -73.68 51.68 -1.65
CA GLY A 205 -75.07 51.75 -1.18
C GLY A 205 -75.33 53.13 -0.57
N PHE A 206 -76.32 53.83 -1.11
CA PHE A 206 -76.74 55.21 -0.83
C PHE A 206 -77.41 55.39 0.55
N THR A 207 -77.35 56.61 1.11
CA THR A 207 -78.49 57.21 1.83
C THR A 207 -78.72 58.66 1.36
N PRO A 208 -79.99 59.10 1.22
CA PRO A 208 -80.36 60.43 0.76
C PRO A 208 -80.39 61.43 1.92
N ASN A 209 -80.03 62.69 1.63
CA ASN A 209 -80.28 63.82 2.54
C ASN A 209 -81.73 64.29 2.36
N LEU A 210 -82.50 64.35 3.45
CA LEU A 210 -83.60 65.29 3.63
C LEU A 210 -83.83 65.47 5.14
N ARG A 211 -83.47 66.66 5.66
CA ARG A 211 -84.04 67.18 6.91
C ARG A 211 -85.22 68.05 6.52
N ASN A 212 -86.42 67.56 6.79
CA ASN A 212 -87.43 68.19 7.65
C ASN A 212 -88.54 67.18 7.92
#